data_AF-C2E5R7-F1
#
_entry.id   AF-C2E5R7-F1
#
_cell.length_a   1.000
_cell.length_b   1.000
_cell.length_c   1.000
_cell.angle_alpha   90.00
_cell.angle_beta   90.00
_cell.angle_gamma   90.00
#
_symmetry.space_group_name_H-M   'P 1'
#
loop_
_entity.id
_entity.type
_entity.pdbx_description
1 polymer ?
#
loop_
_entity_poly.entity_id
_entity_poly.type
_entity_poly.pdbx_seq_one_letter_code
_entity_poly.pdbx_strand_id
1 'polypeptide(L)'
;MPEHVEEALRAYLSERKASDLKQPLFASTSNNNAGKRLTTRSISGIVKHAFISAGFNSPKLTAHSTRHTAATLSLLNGATLQQTQELLRHKNMQTTEIYAHNIDASKNPASSQVDKAIFS
;
A
#
# COMPACT_ATOMS: atom_id res chain seq x y z
N MET A 1 -7.51 -13.82 -0.49
CA MET A 1 -6.17 -13.20 -0.34
C MET A 1 -5.27 -13.80 -1.41
N PRO A 2 -4.36 -13.05 -2.05
CA PRO A 2 -3.45 -13.64 -3.04
C PRO A 2 -2.57 -14.73 -2.42
N GLU A 3 -2.28 -15.79 -3.17
CA GLU A 3 -1.56 -16.98 -2.69
C GLU A 3 -0.16 -16.66 -2.14
N HIS A 4 0.63 -15.87 -2.88
CA HIS A 4 1.97 -15.46 -2.46
C HIS A 4 1.97 -14.64 -1.15
N VAL A 5 0.90 -13.92 -0.84
CA VAL A 5 0.76 -13.20 0.44
C VAL A 5 0.49 -14.18 1.57
N GLU A 6 -0.33 -15.21 1.33
CA GLU A 6 -0.58 -16.28 2.29
C GLU A 6 0.71 -17.03 2.63
N GLU A 7 1.47 -17.42 1.61
CA GLU A 7 2.73 -18.13 1.75
C GLU A 7 3.74 -17.34 2.58
N ALA A 8 3.91 -16.04 2.27
CA ALA A 8 4.77 -15.15 3.04
C ALA A 8 4.34 -15.04 4.52
N LEU A 9 3.04 -14.97 4.80
CA LEU A 9 2.52 -14.94 6.16
C LEU A 9 2.77 -16.25 6.90
N ARG A 10 2.61 -17.40 6.24
CA ARG A 10 2.88 -18.72 6.82
C ARG A 10 4.37 -18.88 7.14
N ALA A 11 5.25 -18.50 6.22
CA ALA A 11 6.70 -18.51 6.43
C ALA A 11 7.09 -17.65 7.64
N TYR A 12 6.55 -16.42 7.72
CA TYR A 12 6.75 -15.54 8.87
C TYR A 12 6.27 -16.14 10.20
N LEU A 13 5.07 -16.74 10.22
CA LEU A 13 4.52 -17.33 11.44
C LEU A 13 5.30 -18.56 11.91
N SER A 14 5.79 -19.36 10.97
CA SER A 14 6.68 -20.49 11.22
C SER A 14 7.98 -20.02 11.89
N GLU A 15 8.65 -19.02 11.30
CA GLU A 15 9.89 -18.47 11.83
C GLU A 15 9.70 -17.84 13.22
N ARG A 16 8.59 -17.12 13.41
CA ARG A 16 8.22 -16.51 14.69
C ARG A 16 7.88 -17.53 15.78
N LYS A 17 7.58 -18.79 15.42
CA LYS A 17 7.07 -19.83 16.33
C LYS A 17 5.81 -19.38 17.06
N ALA A 18 4.89 -18.73 16.35
CA ALA A 18 3.63 -18.27 16.93
C ALA A 18 2.80 -19.48 17.39
N SER A 19 2.56 -19.59 18.70
CA SER A 19 1.88 -20.74 19.32
C SER A 19 0.43 -20.48 19.72
N ASP A 20 -0.01 -19.22 19.71
CA ASP A 20 -1.34 -18.81 20.16
C ASP A 20 -1.96 -17.79 19.21
N LEU A 21 -3.21 -18.04 18.81
CA LEU A 21 -4.02 -17.19 17.93
C LEU A 21 -4.39 -15.84 18.57
N LYS A 22 -4.33 -15.72 19.90
CA LYS A 22 -4.57 -14.44 20.61
C LYS A 22 -3.41 -13.47 20.47
N GLN A 23 -2.23 -13.95 20.08
CA GLN A 23 -1.07 -13.10 19.89
C GLN A 23 -1.27 -12.20 18.65
N PRO A 24 -0.69 -11.00 18.65
CA PRO A 24 -0.73 -10.17 17.46
C PRO A 24 -0.04 -10.86 16.30
N LEU A 25 -0.62 -10.74 15.09
CA LEU A 25 -0.03 -11.28 13.87
C LEU A 25 1.42 -10.78 13.74
N PHE A 26 1.60 -9.46 13.68
CA PHE A 26 2.91 -8.82 13.70
C PHE A 26 3.28 -8.40 15.13
N ALA A 27 4.22 -9.12 15.73
CA ALA A 27 4.71 -8.84 17.07
C ALA A 27 6.09 -8.18 17.04
N SER A 28 6.34 -7.31 18.03
CA SER A 28 7.63 -6.68 18.23
C SER A 28 8.64 -7.67 18.81
N THR A 29 9.90 -7.53 18.40
CA THR A 29 11.06 -8.25 18.93
C THR A 29 11.96 -7.36 19.79
N SER A 30 11.57 -6.10 20.04
CA SER A 30 12.38 -5.18 20.84
C SER A 30 12.32 -5.50 22.33
N ASN A 31 13.40 -5.21 23.06
CA ASN A 31 13.50 -5.47 24.50
C ASN A 31 12.38 -4.81 25.33
N ASN A 32 11.86 -3.66 24.89
CA ASN A 32 10.89 -2.89 25.66
C ASN A 32 9.42 -3.32 25.45
N ASN A 33 9.14 -4.06 24.38
CA ASN A 33 7.76 -4.43 24.01
C ASN A 33 7.67 -5.78 23.28
N ALA A 34 8.59 -6.68 23.54
CA ALA A 34 8.62 -8.02 22.96
C ALA A 34 7.25 -8.72 23.09
N GLY A 35 6.80 -9.36 22.02
CA GLY A 35 5.52 -10.07 21.97
C GLY A 35 4.28 -9.17 21.85
N LYS A 36 4.39 -7.85 22.05
CA LYS A 36 3.28 -6.89 21.85
C LYS A 36 3.14 -6.54 20.36
N ARG A 37 2.02 -5.93 19.99
CA ARG A 37 1.75 -5.45 18.61
C ARG A 37 2.87 -4.53 18.13
N LEU A 38 3.33 -4.74 16.89
CA LEU A 38 4.20 -3.76 16.23
C LEU A 38 3.49 -2.41 16.14
N THR A 39 4.25 -1.35 16.39
CA THR A 39 3.76 0.01 16.24
C THR A 39 3.73 0.41 14.76
N THR A 40 2.85 1.33 14.40
CA THR A 40 2.76 1.89 13.04
C THR A 40 4.09 2.49 12.57
N ARG A 41 4.84 3.13 13.48
CA ARG A 41 6.18 3.67 13.22
C ARG A 41 7.17 2.55 12.86
N SER A 42 7.14 1.42 13.57
CA SER A 42 8.03 0.29 13.30
C SER A 42 7.73 -0.32 11.93
N ILE A 43 6.45 -0.52 11.60
CA ILE A 43 6.01 -1.01 10.28
C ILE A 43 6.48 -0.04 9.19
N SER A 44 6.29 1.27 9.38
CA SER A 44 6.73 2.28 8.42
C SER A 44 8.25 2.26 8.21
N GLY A 45 9.03 2.05 9.28
CA GLY A 45 10.47 1.88 9.21
C GLY A 45 10.89 0.62 8.44
N ILE A 46 10.25 -0.52 8.71
CA ILE A 46 10.52 -1.79 7.99
C ILE A 46 10.28 -1.61 6.49
N VAL A 47 9.14 -1.03 6.11
CA VAL A 47 8.82 -0.79 4.68
C VAL A 47 9.81 0.20 4.07
N LYS A 48 10.19 1.26 4.81
CA LYS A 48 11.18 2.24 4.33
C LYS A 48 12.54 1.59 4.09
N HIS A 49 13.00 0.72 4.99
CA HIS A 49 14.23 -0.03 4.79
C HIS A 49 14.14 -0.97 3.58
N ALA A 50 13.01 -1.65 3.39
CA ALA A 50 12.80 -2.49 2.20
C ALA A 50 12.92 -1.67 0.90
N PHE A 51 12.35 -0.46 0.84
CA PHE A 51 12.53 0.43 -0.31
C PHE A 51 14.00 0.81 -0.53
N ILE A 52 14.72 1.18 0.53
CA ILE A 52 16.14 1.54 0.43
C ILE A 52 16.96 0.35 -0.07
N SER A 53 16.75 -0.84 0.47
CA SER A 53 17.44 -2.07 0.04
C SER A 53 17.15 -2.45 -1.41
N ALA A 54 15.97 -2.08 -1.92
CA ALA A 54 15.61 -2.24 -3.33
C ALA A 54 16.13 -1.12 -4.24
N GLY A 55 16.94 -0.17 -3.72
CA GLY A 55 17.51 0.94 -4.48
C GLY A 55 16.67 2.22 -4.51
N PHE A 56 15.54 2.26 -3.79
CA PHE A 56 14.60 3.39 -3.79
C PHE A 56 14.75 4.27 -2.54
N ASN A 57 15.77 5.12 -2.52
CA ASN A 57 16.01 6.05 -1.40
C ASN A 57 15.35 7.43 -1.61
N SER A 58 14.01 7.48 -1.57
CA SER A 58 13.25 8.73 -1.65
C SER A 58 12.46 9.02 -0.38
N PRO A 59 12.49 10.24 0.18
CA PRO A 59 11.69 10.60 1.36
C PRO A 59 10.18 10.50 1.10
N LYS A 60 9.75 10.50 -0.17
CA LYS A 60 8.34 10.36 -0.57
C LYS A 60 7.84 8.92 -0.52
N LEU A 61 8.75 7.93 -0.52
CA LEU A 61 8.40 6.51 -0.50
C LEU A 61 8.30 6.00 0.95
N THR A 62 7.08 5.64 1.35
CA THR A 62 6.72 5.18 2.69
C THR A 62 5.73 4.03 2.61
N ALA A 63 5.32 3.47 3.76
CA ALA A 63 4.24 2.48 3.82
C ALA A 63 2.91 2.97 3.23
N HIS A 64 2.64 4.28 3.20
CA HIS A 64 1.45 4.79 2.52
C HIS A 64 1.57 4.65 1.00
N SER A 65 2.77 4.79 0.44
CA SER A 65 3.01 4.69 -1.01
C SER A 65 2.58 3.33 -1.57
N THR A 66 2.80 2.23 -0.84
CA THR A 66 2.35 0.90 -1.27
C THR A 66 0.82 0.81 -1.35
N ARG A 67 0.12 1.46 -0.41
CA ARG A 67 -1.34 1.58 -0.43
C ARG A 67 -1.82 2.43 -1.60
N HIS A 68 -1.13 3.53 -1.89
CA HIS A 68 -1.41 4.36 -3.07
C HIS A 68 -1.27 3.54 -4.36
N THR A 69 -0.16 2.80 -4.51
CA THR A 69 0.06 1.92 -5.67
C THR A 69 -1.03 0.86 -5.81
N ALA A 70 -1.44 0.20 -4.72
CA ALA A 70 -2.53 -0.79 -4.77
C ALA A 70 -3.86 -0.18 -5.24
N ALA A 71 -4.20 1.01 -4.75
CA ALA A 71 -5.41 1.73 -5.17
C ALA A 71 -5.36 2.09 -6.66
N THR A 72 -4.25 2.68 -7.11
CA THR A 72 -4.05 3.07 -8.51
C THR A 72 -4.10 1.87 -9.43
N LEU A 73 -3.41 0.77 -9.09
CA LEU A 73 -3.43 -0.45 -9.89
C LEU A 73 -4.82 -1.08 -9.95
N SER A 74 -5.57 -1.09 -8.85
CA SER A 74 -6.95 -1.58 -8.83
C SER A 74 -7.83 -0.85 -9.84
N LEU A 75 -7.84 0.48 -9.80
CA LEU A 75 -8.61 1.33 -10.72
C LEU A 75 -8.12 1.22 -12.17
N LEU A 76 -6.80 1.18 -12.39
CA LEU A 76 -6.23 1.02 -13.74
C LEU A 76 -6.60 -0.32 -14.37
N ASN A 77 -6.78 -1.37 -13.56
CA ASN A 77 -7.23 -2.69 -14.01
C ASN A 77 -8.78 -2.82 -14.05
N GLY A 78 -9.50 -1.70 -14.00
CA GLY A 78 -10.95 -1.66 -14.23
C GLY A 78 -11.81 -1.97 -13.02
N ALA A 79 -11.23 -2.07 -11.82
CA ALA A 79 -12.04 -2.18 -10.61
C ALA A 79 -12.81 -0.87 -10.37
N THR A 80 -14.02 -0.99 -9.85
CA THR A 80 -14.81 0.19 -9.45
C THR A 80 -14.20 0.86 -8.23
N LEU A 81 -14.63 2.10 -7.96
CA LEU A 81 -14.25 2.82 -6.75
C LEU A 81 -14.62 2.01 -5.49
N GLN A 82 -15.79 1.39 -5.49
CA GLN A 82 -16.27 0.56 -4.37
C GLN A 82 -15.40 -0.69 -4.16
N GLN A 83 -15.10 -1.44 -5.24
CA GLN A 83 -14.21 -2.60 -5.16
C GLN A 83 -12.82 -2.22 -4.65
N THR A 84 -12.30 -1.07 -5.10
CA THR A 84 -11.02 -0.53 -4.64
C THR A 84 -11.08 -0.11 -3.16
N GLN A 85 -12.19 0.48 -2.70
CA GLN A 85 -12.40 0.83 -1.29
C GLN A 85 -12.43 -0.40 -0.39
N GLU A 86 -13.13 -1.45 -0.81
CA GLU A 86 -13.22 -2.74 -0.11
C GLU A 86 -11.83 -3.39 0.03
N LEU A 87 -11.05 -3.42 -1.06
CA LEU A 87 -9.67 -3.92 -1.07
C LEU A 87 -8.81 -3.21 -0.02
N LEU A 88 -8.91 -1.89 0.04
CA LEU A 88 -8.10 -1.08 0.94
C LEU A 88 -8.63 -1.10 2.39
N ARG A 89 -9.88 -1.51 2.63
CA ARG A 89 -10.53 -1.49 3.95
C ARG A 89 -10.55 -0.09 4.58
N HIS A 90 -10.84 0.95 3.79
CA HIS A 90 -10.98 2.32 4.31
C HIS A 90 -12.31 2.48 5.06
N LYS A 91 -12.27 3.08 6.26
CA LYS A 91 -13.46 3.63 6.93
C LYS A 91 -13.82 5.04 6.42
N ASN A 92 -12.94 5.71 5.66
CA ASN A 92 -13.10 7.11 5.28
C ASN A 92 -12.87 7.35 3.77
N MET A 93 -13.86 7.98 3.13
CA MET A 93 -14.12 8.02 1.68
C MET A 93 -13.14 8.95 0.91
N GLN A 94 -12.66 10.01 1.55
CA GLN A 94 -11.91 11.11 0.94
C GLN A 94 -10.57 10.72 0.28
N THR A 95 -9.97 9.59 0.66
CA THR A 95 -8.68 9.17 0.07
C THR A 95 -8.84 8.41 -1.24
N THR A 96 -10.02 7.83 -1.53
CA THR A 96 -10.17 7.02 -2.75
C THR A 96 -10.47 7.88 -3.98
N GLU A 97 -11.23 8.97 -3.78
CA GLU A 97 -11.55 9.95 -4.82
C GLU A 97 -10.30 10.65 -5.39
N ILE A 98 -9.29 10.90 -4.54
CA ILE A 98 -7.99 11.45 -4.99
C ILE A 98 -7.32 10.52 -6.01
N TYR A 99 -7.42 9.20 -5.86
CA TYR A 99 -6.83 8.27 -6.83
C TYR A 99 -7.56 8.26 -8.16
N ALA A 100 -8.90 8.26 -8.13
CA ALA A 100 -9.71 8.31 -9.33
C ALA A 100 -9.42 9.58 -10.13
N HIS A 101 -9.43 10.75 -9.47
CA HIS A 101 -9.11 12.03 -10.09
C HIS A 101 -7.72 12.05 -10.73
N ASN A 102 -6.70 11.49 -10.07
CA ASN A 102 -5.34 11.44 -10.63
C ASN A 102 -5.23 10.53 -11.85
N ILE A 103 -5.97 9.42 -11.89
CA ILE A 103 -6.03 8.54 -13.06
C ILE A 103 -6.76 9.23 -14.21
N ASP A 104 -7.91 9.85 -13.94
CA ASP A 104 -8.69 10.56 -14.93
C ASP A 104 -7.88 11.71 -15.54
N ALA A 105 -7.16 12.49 -14.72
CA ALA A 105 -6.25 13.52 -15.19
C ALA A 105 -5.13 12.97 -16.09
N SER A 106 -4.58 11.77 -15.79
CA SER A 106 -3.53 11.15 -16.61
C SER A 106 -4.03 10.61 -17.95
N LYS A 107 -5.32 10.26 -18.04
CA LYS A 107 -5.96 9.74 -19.27
C LYS A 107 -6.69 10.82 -20.06
N ASN A 108 -6.86 12.02 -19.50
CA ASN A 108 -7.62 13.10 -20.12
C ASN A 108 -6.82 13.71 -21.29
N PRO A 109 -7.26 13.54 -22.55
CA PRO A 109 -6.55 14.10 -23.69
C PRO A 109 -6.74 15.61 -23.83
N ALA A 110 -7.56 16.26 -23.00
CA ALA A 110 -7.90 17.68 -23.13
C ALA A 110 -6.67 18.59 -23.22
N SER A 111 -5.62 18.35 -22.44
CA SER A 111 -4.38 19.15 -22.53
C SER A 111 -3.70 18.96 -23.89
N SER A 112 -3.59 17.73 -24.37
CA SER A 112 -3.00 17.40 -25.68
C SER A 112 -3.87 17.87 -26.86
N GLN A 113 -5.19 17.94 -26.70
CA GLN A 113 -6.12 18.46 -27.70
C GLN A 113 -6.05 19.98 -27.81
N VAL A 114 -5.91 20.68 -26.68
CA VAL A 114 -5.70 22.14 -26.66
C VAL A 114 -4.34 22.49 -27.26
N ASP A 115 -3.29 21.75 -26.93
CA ASP A 115 -1.94 21.93 -27.49
C ASP A 115 -1.93 21.79 -29.02
N LYS A 116 -2.56 20.73 -29.55
CA LYS A 116 -2.77 20.58 -31.00
C LYS A 116 -3.60 21.71 -31.61
N ALA A 117 -4.65 22.18 -30.95
CA ALA A 117 -5.50 23.23 -31.49
C ALA A 117 -4.81 24.61 -31.54
N ILE A 118 -3.77 24.83 -30.74
CA ILE A 118 -3.08 26.13 -30.62
C ILE A 118 -1.73 26.14 -31.36
N PHE A 119 -1.00 25.02 -31.41
CA PHE A 119 0.39 24.98 -31.87
C PHE A 119 0.66 24.06 -33.08
N SER A 120 -0.36 23.46 -33.69
CA SER A 120 -0.27 22.79 -34.99
C SER A 120 -1.19 23.41 -36.03
#